data_AF-C5BHJ6-F1
#
_entry.id   AF-C5BHJ6-F1
#
_cell.length_a   1.000
_cell.length_b   1.000
_cell.length_c   1.000
_cell.angle_alpha   90.00
_cell.angle_beta   90.00
_cell.angle_gamma   90.00
#
_symmetry.space_group_name_H-M   'P 1'
#
loop_
_entity.id
_entity.type
_entity.pdbx_description
1 polymer ?
#
loop_
_entity_poly.entity_id
_entity_poly.type
_entity_poly.pdbx_seq_one_letter_code
_entity_poly.pdbx_strand_id
1 'polypeptide(L)'
;MRKSVLALAGLAMMAGSALAQAASVSEDMGIINQSYRQAQQATTAQDFKQALTAMRAAAAAAKSETPSKLQGQASDSADMQGYRHGLDLLIGQIDKAENLADAGHLDQAKAEAQQMLQTRNTYHKKYR
;
A
#
# COMPACT_ATOMS: atom_id res chain seq x y z
N MET A 1 5.68 -16.01 -53.09
CA MET A 1 4.65 -15.26 -52.33
C MET A 1 5.23 -14.88 -50.98
N ARG A 2 5.33 -13.56 -50.75
CA ARG A 2 5.38 -12.78 -49.50
C ARG A 2 6.13 -13.34 -48.27
N LYS A 3 7.28 -12.69 -48.05
CA LYS A 3 8.10 -12.56 -46.84
C LYS A 3 7.29 -12.26 -45.58
N SER A 4 7.70 -12.83 -44.44
CA SER A 4 7.53 -12.23 -43.10
C SER A 4 8.69 -12.63 -42.19
N VAL A 5 9.77 -11.85 -42.24
CA VAL A 5 10.74 -11.80 -41.13
C VAL A 5 10.10 -10.92 -40.07
N LEU A 6 9.71 -11.50 -38.94
CA LEU A 6 9.26 -10.73 -37.77
C LEU A 6 10.49 -10.15 -37.09
N ALA A 7 10.62 -8.83 -37.21
CA ALA A 7 11.66 -8.02 -36.62
C ALA A 7 11.58 -8.04 -35.09
N LEU A 8 12.73 -8.28 -34.43
CA LEU A 8 12.95 -7.88 -33.04
C LEU A 8 12.86 -6.35 -32.96
N ALA A 9 11.75 -5.84 -32.46
CA ALA A 9 11.66 -4.46 -32.01
C ALA A 9 12.16 -4.41 -30.55
N GLY A 10 13.31 -3.76 -30.36
CA GLY A 10 13.95 -3.60 -29.06
C GLY A 10 13.04 -2.86 -28.08
N LEU A 11 13.00 -3.36 -26.85
CA LEU A 11 12.44 -2.68 -25.69
C LEU A 11 13.28 -1.42 -25.45
N ALA A 12 12.83 -0.27 -25.97
CA ALA A 12 13.35 1.01 -25.54
C ALA A 12 12.88 1.23 -24.10
N MET A 13 13.75 0.93 -23.13
CA MET A 13 13.59 1.42 -21.78
C MET A 13 13.74 2.94 -21.82
N MET A 14 12.61 3.66 -21.89
CA MET A 14 12.63 5.07 -21.48
C MET A 14 12.86 5.09 -19.98
N ALA A 15 14.10 5.34 -19.59
CA ALA A 15 14.43 5.87 -18.28
C ALA A 15 13.86 7.30 -18.21
N GLY A 16 12.56 7.38 -17.96
CA GLY A 16 11.95 8.61 -17.49
C GLY A 16 12.52 8.89 -16.11
N SER A 17 13.39 9.88 -16.00
CA SER A 17 13.73 10.50 -14.72
C SER A 17 12.45 11.13 -14.18
N ALA A 18 11.65 10.32 -13.48
CA ALA A 18 10.62 10.81 -12.60
C ALA A 18 11.33 11.59 -11.51
N LEU A 19 11.20 12.92 -11.55
CA LEU A 19 11.20 13.69 -10.31
C LEU A 19 10.19 12.97 -9.42
N ALA A 20 10.68 12.28 -8.39
CA ALA A 20 9.83 11.68 -7.38
C ALA A 20 9.12 12.84 -6.67
N GLN A 21 8.00 13.28 -7.24
CA GLN A 21 7.00 14.01 -6.48
C GLN A 21 6.62 13.05 -5.37
N ALA A 22 7.01 13.38 -4.14
CA ALA A 22 6.55 12.64 -2.98
C ALA A 22 5.03 12.57 -3.06
N ALA A 23 4.49 11.35 -3.08
CA ALA A 23 3.05 11.15 -3.07
C ALA A 23 2.48 11.86 -1.84
N SER A 24 1.37 12.56 -2.02
CA SER A 24 0.69 13.17 -0.87
C SER A 24 0.11 12.05 0.02
N VAL A 25 -0.09 12.32 1.32
CA VAL A 25 -0.81 11.39 2.21
C VAL A 25 -2.16 10.95 1.62
N SER A 26 -2.84 11.84 0.88
CA SER A 26 -4.10 11.50 0.21
C SER A 26 -3.91 10.47 -0.90
N GLU A 27 -2.83 10.56 -1.67
CA GLU A 27 -2.50 9.60 -2.73
C GLU A 27 -2.13 8.25 -2.14
N ASP A 28 -1.28 8.24 -1.10
CA ASP A 28 -0.94 7.01 -0.37
C ASP A 28 -2.17 6.33 0.22
N MET A 29 -3.09 7.09 0.82
CA MET A 29 -4.35 6.55 1.33
C MET A 29 -5.24 5.99 0.20
N GLY A 30 -5.17 6.57 -1.00
CA GLY A 30 -5.77 6.04 -2.20
C GLY A 30 -5.20 4.68 -2.58
N ILE A 31 -3.87 4.56 -2.60
CA ILE A 31 -3.16 3.30 -2.87
C ILE A 31 -3.50 2.25 -1.81
N ILE A 32 -3.47 2.60 -0.52
CA ILE A 32 -3.84 1.70 0.59
C ILE A 32 -5.24 1.11 0.35
N ASN A 33 -6.22 1.93 -0.03
CA ASN A 33 -7.58 1.47 -0.28
C ASN A 33 -7.69 0.61 -1.55
N GLN A 34 -7.00 0.98 -2.63
CA GLN A 34 -6.97 0.21 -3.87
C GLN A 34 -6.33 -1.16 -3.66
N SER A 35 -5.15 -1.20 -3.05
CA SER A 35 -4.42 -2.42 -2.74
C SER A 35 -5.22 -3.35 -1.82
N TYR A 36 -5.89 -2.81 -0.78
CA TYR A 36 -6.80 -3.61 0.04
C TYR A 36 -7.88 -4.29 -0.80
N ARG A 37 -8.53 -3.56 -1.72
CA ARG A 37 -9.59 -4.13 -2.58
C ARG A 37 -9.02 -5.21 -3.50
N GLN A 38 -7.85 -5.00 -4.08
CA GLN A 38 -7.16 -5.97 -4.91
C GLN A 38 -6.81 -7.24 -4.12
N ALA A 39 -6.27 -7.11 -2.91
CA ALA A 39 -5.98 -8.24 -2.04
C ALA A 39 -7.24 -9.06 -1.73
N GLN A 40 -8.37 -8.41 -1.39
CA GLN A 40 -9.62 -9.13 -1.13
C GLN A 40 -10.16 -9.86 -2.38
N GLN A 41 -9.92 -9.32 -3.58
CA GLN A 41 -10.32 -9.91 -4.86
C GLN A 41 -9.35 -10.97 -5.40
N ALA A 42 -8.11 -11.03 -4.90
CA ALA A 42 -7.07 -11.93 -5.39
C ALA A 42 -7.49 -13.40 -5.33
N THR A 43 -7.26 -14.18 -6.39
CA THR A 43 -7.56 -15.61 -6.40
C THR A 43 -6.33 -16.48 -6.13
N THR A 44 -5.15 -15.87 -6.07
CA THR A 44 -3.88 -16.53 -5.80
C THR A 44 -3.15 -15.86 -4.63
N ALA A 45 -2.30 -16.63 -3.93
CA ALA A 45 -1.45 -16.09 -2.87
C ALA A 45 -0.45 -15.05 -3.42
N GLN A 46 0.01 -15.23 -4.67
CA GLN A 46 0.91 -14.29 -5.32
C GLN A 46 0.25 -12.92 -5.53
N ASP A 47 -0.96 -12.88 -6.10
CA ASP A 47 -1.68 -11.62 -6.34
C ASP A 47 -2.05 -10.93 -5.03
N PHE A 48 -2.42 -11.72 -4.02
CA PHE A 48 -2.72 -11.24 -2.67
C PHE A 48 -1.50 -10.54 -2.07
N LYS A 49 -0.34 -11.20 -2.08
CA LYS A 49 0.91 -10.64 -1.57
C LYS A 49 1.36 -9.41 -2.35
N GLN A 50 1.27 -9.43 -3.68
CA GLN A 50 1.66 -8.26 -4.50
C GLN A 50 0.82 -7.03 -4.13
N ALA A 51 -0.49 -7.21 -3.91
CA ALA A 51 -1.35 -6.14 -3.45
C ALA A 51 -0.95 -5.66 -2.04
N LEU A 52 -0.70 -6.58 -1.10
CA LEU A 52 -0.27 -6.23 0.26
C LEU A 52 1.09 -5.52 0.32
N THR A 53 2.04 -5.91 -0.52
CA THR A 53 3.34 -5.23 -0.63
C THR A 53 3.18 -3.79 -1.10
N ALA A 54 2.29 -3.52 -2.08
CA ALA A 54 1.96 -2.16 -2.50
C ALA A 54 1.27 -1.37 -1.37
N MET A 55 0.35 -2.01 -0.64
CA MET A 55 -0.32 -1.41 0.51
C MET A 55 0.68 -1.02 1.61
N ARG A 56 1.67 -1.88 1.88
CA ARG A 56 2.72 -1.66 2.88
C ARG A 56 3.62 -0.48 2.50
N ALA A 57 4.02 -0.40 1.24
CA ALA A 57 4.83 0.70 0.72
C ALA A 57 4.10 2.04 0.88
N ALA A 58 2.81 2.10 0.52
CA ALA A 58 2.00 3.30 0.70
C ALA A 58 1.77 3.65 2.18
N ALA A 59 1.58 2.66 3.06
CA ALA A 59 1.49 2.89 4.50
C ALA A 59 2.79 3.47 5.09
N ALA A 60 3.95 2.98 4.62
CA ALA A 60 5.25 3.50 5.02
C ALA A 60 5.50 4.93 4.51
N ALA A 61 5.14 5.21 3.26
CA ALA A 61 5.22 6.55 2.66
C ALA A 61 4.32 7.55 3.41
N ALA A 62 3.05 7.19 3.64
CA ALA A 62 2.14 8.01 4.43
C ALA A 62 2.69 8.29 5.83
N LYS A 63 3.37 7.31 6.45
CA LYS A 63 3.91 7.42 7.82
C LYS A 63 5.04 8.44 7.92
N SER A 64 5.84 8.62 6.86
CA SER A 64 6.89 9.64 6.82
C SER A 64 6.36 11.06 6.59
N GLU A 65 5.13 11.19 6.13
CA GLU A 65 4.50 12.47 5.80
C GLU A 65 3.64 13.04 6.94
N THR A 66 3.29 14.32 6.83
CA THR A 66 2.38 14.99 7.77
C THR A 66 1.00 15.18 7.13
N PRO A 67 -0.09 14.62 7.69
CA PRO A 67 -1.42 14.79 7.13
C PRO A 67 -1.91 16.24 7.29
N SER A 68 -2.82 16.66 6.41
CA SER A 68 -3.35 18.03 6.34
C SER A 68 -3.79 18.58 7.70
N LYS A 69 -4.52 17.78 8.48
CA LYS A 69 -5.04 18.20 9.79
C LYS A 69 -3.96 18.47 10.84
N LEU A 70 -2.77 17.91 10.67
CA LEU A 70 -1.67 18.02 11.63
C LEU A 70 -0.55 18.96 11.13
N GLN A 71 -0.76 19.65 10.02
CA GLN A 71 0.19 20.67 9.54
C GLN A 71 0.40 21.76 10.60
N GLY A 72 1.66 22.12 10.83
CA GLY A 72 2.05 23.10 11.85
C GLY A 72 2.11 22.56 13.28
N GLN A 73 1.74 21.29 13.51
CA GLN A 73 2.04 20.64 14.78
C GLN A 73 3.52 20.20 14.85
N ALA A 74 4.03 20.08 16.08
CA ALA A 74 5.35 19.50 16.31
C ALA A 74 5.40 18.05 15.80
N SER A 75 6.54 17.65 15.22
CA SER A 75 6.68 16.32 14.64
C SER A 75 6.53 15.21 15.68
N ASP A 76 6.79 15.48 16.96
CA ASP A 76 6.65 14.59 18.11
C ASP A 76 5.37 14.81 18.92
N SER A 77 4.42 15.63 18.44
CA SER A 77 3.14 15.85 19.10
C SER A 77 2.40 14.53 19.36
N ALA A 78 1.55 14.50 20.40
CA ALA A 78 0.74 13.32 20.71
C ALA A 78 -0.14 12.88 19.53
N ASP A 79 -0.66 13.85 18.75
CA ASP A 79 -1.44 13.57 17.55
C ASP A 79 -0.59 12.98 16.41
N MET A 80 0.61 13.50 16.17
CA MET A 80 1.55 12.95 15.18
C MET A 80 2.01 11.55 15.57
N GLN A 81 2.25 11.29 16.86
CA GLN A 81 2.54 9.96 17.38
C GLN A 81 1.35 9.02 17.17
N GLY A 82 0.13 9.47 17.46
CA GLY A 82 -1.09 8.69 17.24
C GLY A 82 -1.33 8.37 15.76
N TYR A 83 -1.08 9.32 14.86
CA TYR A 83 -1.14 9.11 13.42
C TYR A 83 -0.17 8.00 12.97
N ARG A 84 1.11 8.12 13.32
CA ARG A 84 2.13 7.14 12.95
C ARG A 84 1.89 5.77 13.57
N HIS A 85 1.38 5.74 14.81
CA HIS A 85 0.99 4.50 15.47
C HIS A 85 -0.14 3.77 14.71
N GLY A 86 -1.12 4.50 14.19
CA GLY A 86 -2.17 3.93 13.34
C GLY A 86 -1.63 3.23 12.09
N LEU A 87 -0.63 3.83 11.46
CA LEU A 87 0.05 3.25 10.30
C LEU A 87 0.95 2.07 10.68
N ASP A 88 1.58 2.09 11.86
CA ASP A 88 2.33 0.94 12.38
C ASP A 88 1.43 -0.27 12.64
N LEU A 89 0.25 -0.06 13.22
CA LEU A 89 -0.74 -1.13 13.38
C LEU A 89 -1.18 -1.69 12.03
N LEU A 90 -1.39 -0.82 11.04
CA LEU A 90 -1.77 -1.24 9.70
C LEU A 90 -0.67 -2.08 9.03
N ILE A 91 0.60 -1.65 9.13
CA ILE A 91 1.75 -2.39 8.62
C ILE A 91 1.87 -3.75 9.31
N GLY A 92 1.72 -3.82 10.63
CA GLY A 92 1.75 -5.10 11.36
C GLY A 92 0.63 -6.06 10.94
N GLN A 93 -0.56 -5.55 10.64
CA GLN A 93 -1.66 -6.35 10.08
C GLN A 93 -1.36 -6.85 8.67
N ILE A 94 -0.68 -6.05 7.85
CA ILE A 94 -0.21 -6.44 6.51
C ILE A 94 0.79 -7.58 6.63
N ASP A 95 1.82 -7.42 7.47
CA ASP A 95 2.87 -8.42 7.67
C ASP A 95 2.26 -9.76 8.16
N LYS A 96 1.26 -9.71 9.06
CA LYS A 96 0.55 -10.90 9.53
C LYS A 96 -0.24 -11.60 8.41
N ALA A 97 -0.94 -10.84 7.56
CA ALA A 97 -1.69 -11.39 6.44
C ALA A 97 -0.77 -11.97 5.36
N GLU A 98 0.36 -11.31 5.05
CA GLU A 98 1.38 -11.84 4.14
C GLU A 98 1.95 -13.17 4.64
N ASN A 99 2.27 -13.28 5.94
CA ASN A 99 2.77 -14.53 6.53
C ASN A 99 1.76 -15.70 6.40
N LEU A 100 0.46 -15.42 6.55
CA LEU A 100 -0.58 -16.44 6.33
C LEU A 100 -0.65 -16.87 4.85
N ALA A 101 -0.54 -15.92 3.92
CA ALA A 101 -0.52 -16.23 2.50
C ALA A 101 0.73 -17.04 2.10
N ASP A 102 1.89 -16.74 2.70
CA ASP A 102 3.14 -17.49 2.52
C ASP A 102 3.07 -18.92 3.03
N ALA A 103 2.29 -19.15 4.10
CA ALA A 103 1.98 -20.49 4.60
C ALA A 103 0.95 -21.24 3.74
N GLY A 104 0.47 -20.67 2.63
CA GLY A 104 -0.54 -21.27 1.75
C GLY A 104 -1.98 -21.11 2.27
N HIS A 105 -2.21 -20.26 3.28
CA HIS A 105 -3.52 -20.07 3.91
C HIS A 105 -4.22 -18.80 3.39
N LEU A 106 -4.49 -18.73 2.08
CA LEU A 106 -5.05 -17.53 1.44
C LEU A 106 -6.38 -17.06 2.06
N ASP A 107 -7.30 -17.97 2.36
CA ASP A 107 -8.61 -17.60 2.95
C ASP A 107 -8.46 -17.01 4.36
N GLN A 108 -7.54 -17.56 5.16
CA GLN A 108 -7.22 -17.03 6.48
C GLN A 108 -6.53 -15.67 6.38
N ALA A 109 -5.62 -15.51 5.42
CA ALA A 109 -4.94 -14.25 5.14
C ALA A 109 -5.95 -13.14 4.76
N LYS A 110 -6.93 -13.45 3.90
CA LYS A 110 -8.01 -12.53 3.54
C LYS A 110 -8.90 -12.15 4.71
N ALA A 111 -9.26 -13.13 5.55
CA ALA A 111 -10.04 -12.90 6.76
C ALA A 111 -9.28 -11.99 7.75
N GLU A 112 -7.98 -12.23 7.96
CA GLU A 112 -7.13 -11.37 8.78
C GLU A 112 -7.08 -9.95 8.20
N ALA A 113 -6.93 -9.81 6.88
CA ALA A 113 -6.85 -8.52 6.22
C ALA A 113 -8.13 -7.67 6.37
N GLN A 114 -9.30 -8.25 6.70
CA GLN A 114 -10.50 -7.46 6.97
C GLN A 114 -10.34 -6.50 8.16
N GLN A 115 -9.48 -6.84 9.13
CA GLN A 115 -9.18 -5.99 10.29
C GLN A 115 -8.50 -4.67 9.89
N MET A 116 -7.80 -4.65 8.76
CA MET A 116 -7.13 -3.46 8.23
C MET A 116 -8.11 -2.31 7.98
N LEU A 117 -9.36 -2.61 7.57
CA LEU A 117 -10.39 -1.58 7.37
C LEU A 117 -10.72 -0.85 8.67
N GLN A 118 -10.82 -1.58 9.78
CA GLN A 118 -11.13 -1.00 11.07
C GLN A 118 -9.99 -0.08 11.54
N THR A 119 -8.74 -0.53 11.45
CA THR A 119 -7.55 0.27 11.78
C THR A 119 -7.52 1.53 10.91
N ARG A 120 -7.55 1.37 9.59
CA ARG A 120 -7.54 2.49 8.65
C ARG A 120 -8.65 3.48 8.96
N ASN A 121 -9.90 3.03 9.10
CA ASN A 121 -11.04 3.92 9.34
C ASN A 121 -10.92 4.70 10.65
N THR A 122 -10.47 4.02 11.72
CA THR A 122 -10.29 4.62 13.04
C THR A 122 -9.28 5.77 12.98
N TYR A 123 -8.12 5.54 12.39
CA TYR A 123 -7.05 6.53 12.36
C TYR A 123 -7.23 7.59 11.27
N HIS A 124 -7.77 7.22 10.10
CA HIS A 124 -8.12 8.16 9.05
C HIS A 124 -9.21 9.15 9.50
N LYS A 125 -10.19 8.72 10.30
CA LYS A 125 -11.18 9.64 10.89
C LYS A 125 -10.56 10.64 11.86
N LYS A 126 -9.52 10.23 12.59
CA LYS A 126 -8.85 11.09 13.58
C LYS A 126 -7.94 12.12 12.93
N TYR A 127 -7.21 11.75 11.88
CA TYR A 127 -6.02 12.49 11.44
C TYR A 127 -6.01 12.97 9.98
N ARG A 128 -7.00 12.63 9.14
CA ARG A 128 -7.10 13.22 7.79
C ARG A 128 -7.40 14.72 7.83
#